data_AF-A0A0M6YN09-F1
#
_entry.id   AF-A0A0M6YN09-F1
#
_cell.length_a   1.000
_cell.length_b   1.000
_cell.length_c   1.000
_cell.angle_alpha   90.00
_cell.angle_beta   90.00
_cell.angle_gamma   90.00
#
_symmetry.space_group_name_H-M   'P 1'
#
loop_
_entity.id
_entity.type
_entity.pdbx_description
1 polymer ?
#
loop_
_entity_poly.entity_id
_entity_poly.type
_entity_poly.pdbx_seq_one_letter_code
_entity_poly.pdbx_strand_id
1 'polypeptide(L)' 'MAPPKRDTHPVMLKLHRRIIDAVDDLRRKDDQAPSRPEVIRQILRSHLKDKGYDVSEWDD' A
#
# COMPACT_ATOMS: atom_id res chain seq x y z
N MET A 1 8.86 -23.18 13.14
CA MET A 1 8.44 -21.86 13.64
C MET A 1 7.42 -21.31 12.66
N ALA A 2 6.18 -21.11 13.08
CA ALA A 2 5.19 -20.45 12.22
C ALA A 2 5.59 -18.97 12.09
N PRO A 3 5.54 -18.36 10.89
CA PRO A 3 5.78 -16.93 10.75
C PRO A 3 4.77 -16.17 11.62
N PRO A 4 5.16 -15.04 12.22
CA PRO A 4 4.26 -14.23 13.02
C PRO A 4 3.02 -13.91 12.19
N LYS A 5 1.84 -14.01 12.82
CA LYS A 5 0.56 -13.79 12.15
C LYS A 5 0.51 -12.30 11.77
N ARG A 6 0.56 -12.02 10.47
CA ARG A 6 0.38 -10.65 9.94
C ARG A 6 -0.98 -10.13 10.38
N ASP A 7 -1.02 -9.08 11.20
CA ASP A 7 -2.26 -8.43 11.67
C ASP A 7 -2.85 -7.52 10.58
N THR A 8 -3.08 -8.10 9.40
CA THR A 8 -3.58 -7.37 8.24
C THR A 8 -5.01 -7.76 7.95
N HIS A 9 -5.88 -6.76 7.79
CA HIS A 9 -7.29 -6.96 7.48
C HIS A 9 -7.62 -6.43 6.07
N PRO A 10 -8.37 -7.17 5.25
CA PRO A 10 -8.79 -6.68 3.94
C PRO A 10 -9.81 -5.55 4.09
N VAL A 11 -9.66 -4.50 3.29
CA VAL A 11 -10.58 -3.36 3.23
C VAL A 11 -11.14 -3.24 1.81
N MET A 12 -12.47 -3.16 1.70
CA MET A 12 -13.15 -2.84 0.44
C MET A 12 -13.24 -1.32 0.27
N LEU A 13 -12.61 -0.80 -0.79
CA LEU A 13 -12.58 0.63 -1.09
C LEU A 13 -13.17 0.91 -2.47
N LYS A 14 -14.06 1.89 -2.55
CA LYS A 14 -14.57 2.42 -3.82
C LYS A 14 -13.75 3.64 -4.21
N LEU A 15 -13.02 3.55 -5.31
CA LEU A 15 -12.21 4.64 -5.85
C LEU A 15 -12.71 5.06 -7.22
N HIS A 16 -12.53 6.33 -7.54
CA HIS A 16 -12.79 6.83 -8.89
C HIS A 16 -11.83 6.18 -9.90
N ARG A 17 -12.30 5.89 -11.12
CA ARG A 17 -11.52 5.18 -12.15
C ARG A 17 -10.15 5.82 -12.41
N ARG A 18 -10.10 7.15 -12.44
CA ARG A 18 -8.84 7.91 -12.66
C ARG A 18 -7.78 7.64 -11.59
N ILE A 19 -8.18 7.38 -10.35
CA ILE A 19 -7.25 7.03 -9.27
C ILE A 19 -6.66 5.65 -9.54
N ILE A 20 -7.49 4.69 -9.96
CA ILE A 20 -7.03 3.34 -10.32
C ILE A 20 -6.03 3.39 -11.47
N ASP A 21 -6.32 4.16 -12.53
CA ASP A 21 -5.39 4.30 -13.67
C ASP A 21 -4.06 4.95 -13.24
N ALA A 22 -4.07 5.93 -12.33
CA ALA A 22 -2.85 6.55 -11.81
C ALA A 22 -2.01 5.58 -10.97
N VAL A 23 -2.65 4.74 -10.14
CA VAL A 23 -1.97 3.69 -9.37
C VAL A 23 -1.36 2.64 -10.30
N ASP A 24 -2.05 2.29 -11.38
CA ASP A 24 -1.52 1.37 -12.40
C ASP A 24 -0.32 1.95 -13.16
N ASP A 25 -0.33 3.26 -13.46
CA ASP A 25 0.81 3.93 -14.07
C ASP A 25 2.02 3.96 -13.14
N LEU A 26 1.81 4.26 -11.85
CA LEU A 26 2.85 4.20 -10.83
C LEU A 26 3.45 2.79 -10.74
N ARG A 27 2.60 1.75 -10.78
CA ARG A 27 3.03 0.35 -10.78
C ARG A 27 3.95 0.01 -11.96
N ARG A 28 3.71 0.58 -13.16
CA ARG A 28 4.53 0.29 -14.35
C ARG A 28 5.92 0.91 -14.30
N LYS A 29 6.11 1.96 -13.50
CA LYS A 29 7.38 2.66 -13.36
C LYS A 29 8.32 1.99 -12.35
N ASP A 30 7.77 1.15 -11.48
CA ASP A 30 8.51 0.45 -10.45
C ASP A 30 8.86 -0.97 -10.93
N ASP A 31 10.16 -1.21 -11.18
CA ASP A 31 10.70 -2.44 -11.77
C ASP A 31 10.51 -3.68 -10.88
N GLN A 32 10.19 -3.49 -9.59
CA GLN A 32 9.98 -4.53 -8.58
C GLN A 32 8.57 -5.17 -8.60
N ALA A 33 7.75 -4.90 -9.62
CA ALA A 33 6.41 -5.47 -9.82
C ALA A 33 5.52 -5.49 -8.55
N PRO A 34 5.37 -4.36 -7.80
CA PRO A 34 4.48 -4.32 -6.65
C PRO A 34 3.03 -4.59 -7.10
N SER A 35 2.29 -5.42 -6.40
CA SER A 35 0.86 -5.62 -6.69
C SER A 35 0.08 -4.31 -6.50
N ARG A 36 -1.05 -4.11 -7.20
CA ARG A 36 -1.93 -2.93 -6.97
C ARG A 36 -2.20 -2.63 -5.48
N PRO A 37 -2.53 -3.62 -4.61
CA PRO A 37 -2.63 -3.39 -3.17
C PRO A 37 -1.33 -2.92 -2.50
N GLU A 38 -0.16 -3.38 -2.95
CA GLU A 38 1.14 -2.97 -2.40
C GLU A 38 1.43 -1.50 -2.71
N VAL A 39 1.18 -1.08 -3.96
CA VAL A 39 1.34 0.33 -4.34
C VAL A 39 0.43 1.23 -3.50
N ILE A 40 -0.83 0.82 -3.30
CA ILE A 40 -1.78 1.56 -2.45
C ILE A 40 -1.26 1.63 -1.01
N ARG A 41 -0.74 0.53 -0.45
CA ARG A 41 -0.15 0.51 0.89
C ARG A 41 1.04 1.46 1.01
N GLN A 42 1.95 1.47 0.03
CA GLN A 42 3.11 2.38 0.03
C GLN A 42 2.68 3.85 0.00
N ILE A 43 1.70 4.20 -0.85
CA ILE A 43 1.16 5.56 -0.92
C ILE A 43 0.56 5.96 0.43
N LEU A 44 -0.27 5.10 1.03
CA LEU A 44 -0.88 5.37 2.34
C LEU A 44 0.17 5.49 3.43
N ARG A 45 1.17 4.60 3.47
CA ARG A 45 2.27 4.62 4.43
C ARG A 45 3.05 5.92 4.34
N SER A 46 3.46 6.30 3.13
CA SER A 46 4.20 7.54 2.88
C SER A 46 3.39 8.76 3.32
N HIS A 47 2.11 8.82 2.96
CA HIS A 47 1.23 9.93 3.31
C HIS A 47 0.97 10.03 4.82
N LEU A 48 0.70 8.91 5.50
CA LEU A 48 0.45 8.89 6.93
C LEU A 48 1.71 9.27 7.73
N LYS A 49 2.89 8.78 7.30
CA LYS A 49 4.17 9.16 7.89
C LYS A 49 4.45 10.66 7.74
N ASP A 50 4.19 11.24 6.57
CA ASP A 50 4.30 12.70 6.33
C ASP A 50 3.40 13.51 7.27
N LYS A 51 2.21 12.97 7.59
CA LYS A 51 1.28 13.57 8.56
C LYS A 51 1.63 13.31 10.03
N GLY A 52 2.72 12.60 10.32
CA GLY A 52 3.17 12.30 11.68
C GLY A 52 2.47 11.13 12.37
N TYR A 53 1.73 10.31 11.62
CA TYR A 53 1.19 9.06 12.15
C TYR A 53 2.27 7.99 12.20
N ASP A 54 2.33 7.25 13.31
CA ASP A 54 3.19 6.08 13.43
C ASP A 54 2.55 4.89 12.71
N VAL A 55 3.26 4.36 11.71
CA VAL A 55 2.87 3.21 10.89
C VAL A 55 4.02 2.18 10.86
N SER A 56 4.78 2.11 11.95
CA SER A 56 6.08 1.44 12.05
C SER A 56 5.98 -0.09 12.19
N GLU A 57 4.83 -0.63 12.62
CA GLU A 57 4.59 -2.08 12.75
C GLU A 57 4.53 -2.86 11.42
N TRP A 58 4.69 -2.18 10.28
CA TRP A 58 4.54 -2.76 8.93
C TRP A 58 5.88 -2.95 8.19
N ASP A 59 7.01 -2.80 8.89
CA ASP A 59 8.36 -3.02 8.36
C ASP A 59 8.86 -4.42 8.78
N ASP A 60 8.23 -5.49 8.30
CA ASP A 60 8.74 -6.88 8.36
C ASP A 60 8.40 -7.69 7.09
#